data_AF-A0A0F9CP32-F1
#
_entry.id   AF-A0A0F9CP32-F1
#
_cell.length_a   1.000
_cell.length_b   1.000
_cell.length_c   1.000
_cell.angle_alpha   90.00
_cell.angle_beta   90.00
_cell.angle_gamma   90.00
#
_symmetry.space_group_name_H-M   'P 1'
#
loop_
_entity.id
_entity.type
_entity.pdbx_description
1 polymer ?
#
loop_
_entity_poly.entity_id
_entity_poly.type
_entity_poly.pdbx_seq_one_letter_code
_entity_poly.pdbx_strand_id
1 'polypeptide(L)'
;MEYLIGQAMIKSDRLGELTGGYNSAMYKWGPDHPRMDRYPLARLVIDEKAGALAPGTGLYVASPARAGRRYYAVVSYRGGVPNTVDFGAGSSLGKPVAETVGPGQPVRQGQGLWGPFFDYPGRRQVYVQWCAPPLAPRANMYFNWSVLAPPDTKPGQKLPAEIYFHKPNFSYAKPRIKLIRRSIQLAPHDWPPSGWYGFNDAAGTLKSYRTGTVSNHTQKRIMAFLTWAEEKLPIDPQRIVLLGSDGAAMLALSYPDRFAYVLIDRFENEVLANDASARFSPVWGPRSPEIKDDRGRGEWSWAMLDELVKASPDVDLPLFVCRGYSWAPFVKRFARGYGRFYEAMLAARKPLVADWTWASGKLVRPDKYTGRWRGLDLTSTTPVPAFSNCSADNNKEGDGQHNLLVTWDGVKDEPDGFTIELTSARDATFDMMPRRLQNFKVSPGQKLRWEARAEPTRTDKQPKG
;
A
#
# COMPACT_ATOMS: atom_id res chain seq x y z
N MET A 1 12.34 13.16 -9.75
CA MET A 1 13.19 12.31 -10.61
C MET A 1 12.37 11.30 -11.39
N GLU A 2 11.73 10.34 -10.72
CA GLU A 2 11.03 9.23 -11.39
C GLU A 2 9.98 9.66 -12.43
N TYR A 3 9.20 10.70 -12.11
CA TYR A 3 8.22 11.28 -13.05
C TYR A 3 8.90 11.80 -14.33
N LEU A 4 10.06 12.45 -14.18
CA LEU A 4 10.82 12.98 -15.33
C LEU A 4 11.45 11.85 -16.15
N ILE A 5 11.95 10.79 -15.51
CA ILE A 5 12.40 9.57 -16.22
C ILE A 5 11.23 9.03 -17.04
N GLY A 6 10.04 8.97 -16.43
CA GLY A 6 8.82 8.56 -17.12
C GLY A 6 8.44 9.44 -18.32
N GLN A 7 8.54 10.76 -18.20
CA GLN A 7 8.39 11.70 -19.33
C GLN A 7 9.42 11.40 -20.42
N ALA A 8 10.67 11.15 -20.02
CA ALA A 8 11.74 10.78 -20.93
C ALA A 8 11.52 9.43 -21.63
N MET A 9 10.69 8.55 -21.08
CA MET A 9 10.30 7.30 -21.75
C MET A 9 9.22 7.49 -22.82
N ILE A 10 8.51 8.61 -22.83
CA ILE A 10 7.43 8.87 -23.82
C ILE A 10 8.02 9.06 -25.22
N LYS A 11 9.20 9.68 -25.33
CA LYS A 11 9.87 9.97 -26.60
C LYS A 11 11.33 9.55 -26.55
N SER A 12 11.67 8.42 -27.17
CA SER A 12 13.06 7.99 -27.36
C SER A 12 13.78 8.89 -28.38
N ASP A 13 15.07 9.13 -28.18
CA ASP A 13 15.91 9.91 -29.11
C ASP A 13 16.31 9.07 -30.33
N ARG A 14 16.43 7.77 -30.13
CA ARG A 14 16.76 6.81 -31.17
C ARG A 14 16.10 5.47 -30.89
N LEU A 15 15.88 4.70 -31.95
CA LEU A 15 15.39 3.33 -31.85
C LEU A 15 16.33 2.51 -30.95
N GLY A 16 15.74 1.76 -30.02
CA GLY A 16 16.47 0.89 -29.10
C GLY A 16 17.14 1.59 -27.90
N GLU A 17 17.00 2.91 -27.75
CA GLU A 17 17.53 3.63 -26.57
C GLU A 17 16.97 3.06 -25.27
N LEU A 18 15.63 2.94 -25.19
CA LEU A 18 14.93 2.49 -23.99
C LEU A 18 15.19 1.01 -23.68
N THR A 19 15.56 0.22 -24.69
CA THR A 19 15.90 -1.20 -24.54
C THR A 19 17.38 -1.42 -24.22
N GLY A 20 18.21 -0.36 -24.27
CA GLY A 20 19.63 -0.42 -23.98
C GLY A 20 19.92 -1.05 -22.61
N GLY A 21 20.80 -2.06 -22.59
CA GLY A 21 21.16 -2.80 -21.37
C GLY A 21 19.97 -3.50 -20.71
N TYR A 22 19.05 -4.11 -21.47
CA TYR A 22 17.85 -4.77 -20.94
C TYR A 22 16.94 -3.82 -20.14
N ASN A 23 16.66 -2.65 -20.69
CA ASN A 23 15.91 -1.57 -20.03
C ASN A 23 16.63 -0.95 -18.81
N SER A 24 17.94 -1.12 -18.68
CA SER A 24 18.68 -0.55 -17.55
C SER A 24 19.14 0.90 -17.79
N ALA A 25 19.21 1.35 -19.04
CA ALA A 25 19.71 2.68 -19.40
C ALA A 25 18.97 3.81 -18.67
N MET A 26 17.64 3.70 -18.53
CA MET A 26 16.80 4.70 -17.87
C MET A 26 17.08 4.87 -16.37
N TYR A 27 17.60 3.84 -15.70
CA TYR A 27 17.95 3.93 -14.28
C TYR A 27 19.24 4.72 -14.03
N LYS A 28 19.99 5.06 -15.10
CA LYS A 28 21.18 5.91 -15.04
C LYS A 28 20.86 7.40 -15.20
N TRP A 29 19.60 7.74 -15.50
CA TRP A 29 19.17 9.13 -15.69
C TRP A 29 18.91 9.81 -14.34
N GLY A 30 19.98 10.36 -13.77
CA GLY A 30 19.89 11.28 -12.62
C GLY A 30 19.55 12.71 -13.05
N PRO A 31 19.35 13.64 -12.10
CA PRO A 31 19.04 15.04 -12.40
C PRO A 31 20.05 15.70 -13.34
N ASP A 32 21.31 15.31 -13.22
CA ASP A 32 22.42 15.88 -13.99
C ASP A 32 22.66 15.17 -15.33
N HIS A 33 21.84 14.17 -15.68
CA HIS A 33 21.98 13.49 -16.96
C HIS A 33 21.49 14.43 -18.08
N PRO A 34 22.23 14.63 -19.19
CA PRO A 34 21.86 15.60 -20.25
C PRO A 34 20.47 15.40 -20.85
N ARG A 35 19.96 14.16 -20.82
CA ARG A 35 18.58 13.84 -21.20
C ARG A 35 17.54 14.62 -20.40
N MET A 36 17.81 14.91 -19.12
CA MET A 36 16.88 15.54 -18.19
C MET A 36 16.72 17.04 -18.43
N ASP A 37 17.66 17.69 -19.12
CA ASP A 37 17.59 19.11 -19.49
C ASP A 37 16.35 19.46 -20.32
N ARG A 38 15.77 18.46 -21.00
CA ARG A 38 14.56 18.60 -21.83
C ARG A 38 13.25 18.48 -21.05
N TYR A 39 13.31 18.05 -19.79
CA TYR A 39 12.14 17.75 -18.98
C TYR A 39 12.11 18.69 -17.78
N PRO A 40 11.60 19.93 -17.95
CA PRO A 40 11.57 20.89 -16.86
C PRO A 40 10.77 20.33 -15.69
N LEU A 41 11.32 20.50 -14.48
CA LEU A 41 10.58 20.23 -13.25
C LEU A 41 9.39 21.19 -13.18
N ALA A 42 8.18 20.65 -13.29
CA ALA A 42 6.97 21.42 -13.08
C ALA A 42 6.97 22.02 -11.67
N ARG A 43 6.65 23.30 -11.57
CA ARG A 43 6.49 23.99 -10.28
C ARG A 43 5.17 23.54 -9.65
N LEU A 44 5.12 23.58 -8.33
CA LEU A 44 3.97 23.08 -7.58
C LEU A 44 2.73 23.95 -7.82
N VAL A 45 1.57 23.29 -7.88
CA VAL A 45 0.24 23.88 -7.91
C VAL A 45 -0.31 23.87 -6.49
N ILE A 46 -0.82 25.01 -6.03
CA ILE A 46 -1.45 25.16 -4.69
C ILE A 46 -2.93 25.52 -4.82
N ASP A 47 -3.29 26.26 -5.86
CA ASP A 47 -4.66 26.45 -6.32
C ASP A 47 -4.77 25.94 -7.76
N GLU A 48 -5.62 24.93 -7.97
CA GLU A 48 -5.82 24.32 -9.29
C GLU A 48 -6.30 25.33 -10.35
N LYS A 49 -6.98 26.41 -9.93
CA LYS A 49 -7.44 27.47 -10.85
C LYS A 49 -6.31 28.44 -11.22
N ALA A 50 -5.39 28.69 -10.29
CA ALA A 50 -4.24 29.59 -10.52
C ALA A 50 -3.10 28.90 -11.28
N GLY A 51 -3.03 27.57 -11.20
CA GLY A 51 -2.00 26.78 -11.87
C GLY A 51 -0.67 26.76 -11.09
N ALA A 52 0.42 26.51 -11.82
CA ALA A 52 1.75 26.34 -11.22
C ALA A 52 2.31 27.69 -10.73
N LEU A 53 3.00 27.67 -9.59
CA LEU A 53 3.67 28.88 -9.05
C LEU A 53 4.69 29.46 -10.03
N ALA A 54 4.76 30.79 -10.14
CA ALA A 54 5.72 31.48 -11.00
C ALA A 54 7.18 31.22 -10.60
N PRO A 55 8.15 31.24 -11.55
CA PRO A 55 9.58 31.21 -11.26
C PRO A 55 10.00 32.23 -10.19
N GLY A 56 11.01 31.91 -9.39
CA GLY A 56 11.46 32.77 -8.28
C GLY A 56 10.59 32.76 -7.02
N THR A 57 9.41 32.13 -7.05
CA THR A 57 8.52 32.03 -5.86
C THR A 57 8.93 30.88 -4.94
N GLY A 58 9.10 31.17 -3.64
CA GLY A 58 9.26 30.15 -2.60
C GLY A 58 7.90 29.69 -2.06
N LEU A 59 7.84 28.48 -1.51
CA LEU A 59 6.61 27.93 -0.93
C LEU A 59 6.88 27.35 0.47
N TYR A 60 6.04 27.75 1.40
CA TYR A 60 5.91 27.14 2.72
C TYR A 60 4.44 26.89 3.01
N VAL A 61 4.09 25.66 3.40
CA VAL A 61 2.74 25.26 3.79
C VAL A 61 2.72 25.01 5.29
N ALA A 62 2.01 25.88 6.00
CA ALA A 62 1.72 25.73 7.42
C ALA A 62 0.54 24.77 7.63
N SER A 63 0.59 23.99 8.71
CA SER A 63 -0.54 23.17 9.17
C SER A 63 -0.79 23.48 10.64
N PRO A 64 -1.77 24.35 10.95
CA PRO A 64 -1.95 24.83 12.31
C PRO A 64 -2.50 23.72 13.20
N ALA A 65 -1.93 23.59 14.41
CA ALA A 65 -2.39 22.62 15.40
C ALA A 65 -3.77 22.96 16.01
N ARG A 66 -4.23 24.21 15.85
CA ARG A 66 -5.50 24.71 16.37
C ARG A 66 -6.12 25.70 15.39
N ALA A 67 -7.43 25.58 15.19
CA ALA A 67 -8.22 26.48 14.37
C ALA A 67 -8.21 27.91 14.95
N GLY A 68 -8.55 28.89 14.12
CA GLY A 68 -8.68 30.29 14.51
C GLY A 68 -7.87 31.26 13.63
N ARG A 69 -7.86 32.53 14.02
CA ARG A 69 -7.17 33.59 13.28
C ARG A 69 -5.65 33.49 13.48
N ARG A 70 -4.88 33.46 12.38
CA ARG A 70 -3.42 33.37 12.38
C ARG A 70 -2.80 34.42 11.47
N TYR A 71 -1.69 35.00 11.93
CA TYR A 71 -0.78 35.75 11.08
C TYR A 71 0.40 34.84 10.72
N TYR A 72 0.90 35.01 9.50
CA TYR A 72 2.07 34.30 9.02
C TYR A 72 3.07 35.29 8.45
N ALA A 73 4.35 34.97 8.63
CA ALA A 73 5.46 35.58 7.93
C ALA A 73 6.40 34.48 7.46
N VAL A 74 6.96 34.64 6.27
CA VAL A 74 7.95 33.74 5.68
C VAL A 74 9.24 34.51 5.48
N VAL A 75 10.33 34.01 6.04
CA VAL A 75 11.66 34.59 5.89
C VAL A 75 12.51 33.71 4.97
N SER A 76 13.24 34.36 4.07
CA SER A 76 14.28 33.69 3.28
C SER A 76 15.58 33.59 4.09
N TYR A 77 16.37 32.56 3.82
CA TYR A 77 17.71 32.40 4.37
C TYR A 77 18.74 32.40 3.23
N ARG A 78 19.85 33.12 3.38
CA ARG A 78 20.97 33.10 2.44
C ARG A 78 22.26 32.86 3.22
N GLY A 79 22.99 31.79 2.88
CA GLY A 79 24.23 31.43 3.59
C GLY A 79 24.03 31.19 5.10
N GLY A 80 22.85 30.70 5.52
CA GLY A 80 22.52 30.48 6.93
C GLY A 80 22.01 31.71 7.69
N VAL A 81 21.97 32.89 7.07
CA VAL A 81 21.49 34.13 7.70
C VAL A 81 20.02 34.39 7.29
N PRO A 82 19.08 34.55 8.24
CA PRO A 82 17.70 34.91 7.94
C PRO A 82 17.58 36.36 7.48
N ASN A 83 16.68 36.63 6.54
CA ASN A 83 16.20 37.97 6.27
C ASN A 83 15.37 38.45 7.47
N THR A 84 15.87 39.47 8.17
CA THR A 84 15.22 40.10 9.33
C THR A 84 14.83 41.55 9.08
N VAL A 85 15.07 42.06 7.87
CA VAL A 85 14.89 43.49 7.53
C VAL A 85 13.69 43.73 6.63
N ASP A 86 13.30 42.76 5.80
CA ASP A 86 12.17 42.90 4.87
C ASP A 86 11.05 41.89 5.21
N PHE A 87 10.00 42.42 5.83
CA PHE A 87 8.73 41.75 6.11
C PHE A 87 7.56 42.44 5.39
N GLY A 88 7.79 42.95 4.17
CA GLY A 88 6.75 43.58 3.37
C GLY A 88 5.56 42.67 3.06
N ALA A 89 4.56 43.21 2.37
CA ALA A 89 3.30 42.52 2.06
C ALA A 89 3.45 41.23 1.23
N GLY A 90 4.61 41.01 0.59
CA GLY A 90 4.94 39.76 -0.11
C GLY A 90 5.46 38.64 0.79
N SER A 91 5.82 38.95 2.03
CA SER A 91 6.45 38.01 2.98
C SER A 91 5.76 37.96 4.34
N SER A 92 4.81 38.86 4.61
CA SER A 92 3.97 38.82 5.80
C SER A 92 2.51 39.17 5.49
N LEU A 93 1.57 38.65 6.28
CA LEU A 93 0.15 38.95 6.12
C LEU A 93 -0.22 40.25 6.84
N GLY A 94 -0.82 41.20 6.12
CA GLY A 94 -1.41 42.41 6.72
C GLY A 94 -2.71 42.17 7.51
N LYS A 95 -3.37 41.03 7.29
CA LYS A 95 -4.59 40.59 8.01
C LYS A 95 -4.48 39.10 8.33
N PRO A 96 -5.06 38.63 9.45
CA PRO A 96 -4.98 37.23 9.79
C PRO A 96 -5.87 36.40 8.85
N VAL A 97 -5.45 35.19 8.55
CA VAL A 97 -6.28 34.17 7.89
C VAL A 97 -7.01 33.34 8.94
N ALA A 98 -8.26 32.99 8.64
CA ALA A 98 -9.05 32.08 9.45
C ALA A 98 -8.68 30.64 9.10
N GLU A 99 -8.02 29.97 10.03
CA GLU A 99 -7.48 28.63 9.82
C GLU A 99 -8.40 27.54 10.38
N THR A 100 -8.40 26.42 9.67
CA THR A 100 -8.99 25.15 10.12
C THR A 100 -7.91 24.10 10.31
N VAL A 101 -8.13 23.16 11.23
CA VAL A 101 -7.22 22.01 11.42
C VAL A 101 -7.66 20.89 10.49
N GLY A 102 -6.70 20.18 9.90
CA GLY A 102 -6.98 18.99 9.11
C GLY A 102 -5.73 18.37 8.50
N PRO A 103 -5.88 17.24 7.80
CA PRO A 103 -4.77 16.52 7.17
C PRO A 103 -4.15 17.25 5.96
N GLY A 104 -4.70 18.38 5.55
CA GLY A 104 -4.39 19.02 4.27
C GLY A 104 -5.04 18.27 3.11
N GLN A 105 -5.65 19.00 2.17
CA GLN A 105 -6.24 18.40 0.98
C GLN A 105 -5.16 18.16 -0.09
N PRO A 106 -5.18 17.02 -0.78
CA PRO A 106 -4.36 16.82 -1.97
C PRO A 106 -4.72 17.82 -3.08
N VAL A 107 -3.70 18.40 -3.71
CA VAL A 107 -3.86 19.35 -4.83
C VAL A 107 -3.43 18.69 -6.13
N ARG A 108 -4.28 18.71 -7.16
CA ARG A 108 -3.94 18.17 -8.47
C ARG A 108 -2.85 18.99 -9.13
N GLN A 109 -1.75 18.33 -9.49
CA GLN A 109 -0.61 18.95 -10.17
C GLN A 109 -0.74 18.90 -11.69
N GLY A 110 -1.61 18.03 -12.22
CA GLY A 110 -1.87 17.91 -13.66
C GLY A 110 -2.09 16.48 -14.10
N GLN A 111 -2.03 16.27 -15.42
CA GLN A 111 -2.09 14.93 -16.01
C GLN A 111 -0.85 14.12 -15.60
N GLY A 112 -1.05 12.84 -15.32
CA GLY A 112 0.05 11.89 -15.12
C GLY A 112 0.62 11.39 -16.43
N LEU A 113 1.62 10.52 -16.31
CA LEU A 113 2.25 9.86 -17.45
C LEU A 113 1.23 9.02 -18.24
N TRP A 114 1.37 9.03 -19.56
CA TRP A 114 0.54 8.29 -20.52
C TRP A 114 1.42 7.73 -21.65
N GLY A 115 0.92 6.75 -22.40
CA GLY A 115 1.61 6.16 -23.56
C GLY A 115 1.65 4.62 -23.57
N PRO A 116 2.35 4.00 -24.53
CA PRO A 116 2.36 2.54 -24.76
C PRO A 116 3.11 1.73 -23.68
N PHE A 117 3.61 2.39 -22.64
CA PHE A 117 4.16 1.73 -21.44
C PHE A 117 3.25 1.93 -20.21
N PHE A 118 2.06 2.50 -20.42
CA PHE A 118 1.04 2.84 -19.43
C PHE A 118 -0.29 2.24 -19.91
N ASP A 119 -0.32 0.91 -20.04
CA ASP A 119 -1.29 0.12 -20.82
C ASP A 119 -2.70 0.04 -20.23
N TYR A 120 -3.00 0.85 -19.22
CA TYR A 120 -4.26 0.78 -18.52
C TYR A 120 -5.19 1.91 -19.00
N PRO A 121 -6.37 1.56 -19.54
CA PRO A 121 -7.32 2.57 -19.99
C PRO A 121 -7.75 3.44 -18.82
N GLY A 122 -7.78 4.75 -19.03
CA GLY A 122 -8.21 5.71 -18.02
C GLY A 122 -7.45 7.02 -18.08
N ARG A 123 -7.80 7.91 -17.16
CA ARG A 123 -7.18 9.23 -17.02
C ARG A 123 -6.33 9.23 -15.76
N ARG A 124 -5.01 9.35 -15.93
CA ARG A 124 -4.06 9.47 -14.84
C ARG A 124 -3.91 10.93 -14.43
N GLN A 125 -4.02 11.22 -13.14
CA GLN A 125 -3.70 12.51 -12.53
C GLN A 125 -2.55 12.33 -11.53
N VAL A 126 -1.81 13.41 -11.30
CA VAL A 126 -0.84 13.51 -10.21
C VAL A 126 -1.39 14.47 -9.16
N TYR A 127 -1.28 14.08 -7.89
CA TYR A 127 -1.62 14.93 -6.77
C TYR A 127 -0.42 15.10 -5.85
N VAL A 128 -0.39 16.22 -5.14
CA VAL A 128 0.55 16.49 -4.06
C VAL A 128 -0.26 16.74 -2.80
N GLN A 129 0.10 16.05 -1.71
CA GLN A 129 -0.46 16.32 -0.39
C GLN A 129 0.63 16.90 0.52
N TRP A 130 0.40 18.12 1.00
CA TRP A 130 1.22 18.72 2.05
C TRP A 130 0.80 18.16 3.41
N CYS A 131 1.79 17.75 4.18
CA CYS A 131 1.63 17.03 5.41
C CYS A 131 2.43 17.70 6.52
N ALA A 132 1.92 17.54 7.73
CA ALA A 132 2.55 17.85 9.00
C ALA A 132 2.24 16.72 9.98
N PRO A 133 2.76 16.74 11.23
CA PRO A 133 2.30 15.79 12.24
C PRO A 133 0.76 15.78 12.33
N PRO A 134 0.12 14.59 12.35
CA PRO A 134 0.72 13.26 12.49
C PRO A 134 1.03 12.51 11.16
N LEU A 135 0.86 13.12 10.00
CA LEU A 135 1.06 12.49 8.67
C LEU A 135 2.52 12.55 8.17
N ALA A 136 3.33 13.37 8.82
CA ALA A 136 4.76 13.54 8.57
C ALA A 136 5.45 13.89 9.90
N PRO A 137 6.77 13.66 10.05
CA PRO A 137 7.49 14.03 11.27
C PRO A 137 7.59 15.55 11.45
N ARG A 138 7.42 16.33 10.37
CA ARG A 138 7.57 17.79 10.35
C ARG A 138 6.54 18.42 9.41
N ALA A 139 6.23 19.69 9.64
CA ALA A 139 5.39 20.48 8.74
C ALA A 139 6.08 20.72 7.39
N ASN A 140 5.29 21.17 6.41
CA ASN A 140 5.75 21.52 5.06
C ASN A 140 6.46 20.35 4.32
N MET A 141 6.15 19.11 4.66
CA MET A 141 6.57 17.95 3.89
C MET A 141 5.49 17.62 2.88
N TYR A 142 5.85 17.35 1.62
CA TYR A 142 4.86 16.97 0.61
C TYR A 142 5.11 15.58 0.07
N PHE A 143 4.03 14.92 -0.34
CA PHE A 143 4.07 13.58 -0.89
C PHE A 143 3.25 13.52 -2.18
N ASN A 144 3.81 12.83 -3.16
CA ASN A 144 3.19 12.68 -4.47
C ASN A 144 2.29 11.45 -4.51
N TRP A 145 1.26 11.54 -5.34
CA TRP A 145 0.29 10.48 -5.58
C TRP A 145 0.01 10.38 -7.06
N SER A 146 -0.15 9.15 -7.56
CA SER A 146 -0.79 8.92 -8.85
C SER A 146 -2.18 8.35 -8.65
N VAL A 147 -3.15 8.89 -9.36
CA VAL A 147 -4.53 8.41 -9.39
C VAL A 147 -4.89 8.10 -10.83
N LEU A 148 -5.25 6.85 -11.12
CA LEU A 148 -5.81 6.44 -12.41
C LEU A 148 -7.31 6.16 -12.22
N ALA A 149 -8.15 7.00 -12.83
CA ALA A 149 -9.59 6.76 -12.91
C ALA A 149 -9.95 6.11 -14.26
N PRO A 150 -10.81 5.08 -14.30
CA PRO A 150 -11.24 4.47 -15.55
C PRO A 150 -12.11 5.45 -16.37
N PRO A 151 -12.08 5.36 -17.72
CA PRO A 151 -12.65 6.39 -18.60
C PRO A 151 -14.18 6.43 -18.57
N ASP A 152 -14.83 5.29 -18.34
CA ASP A 152 -16.29 5.12 -18.51
C ASP A 152 -17.02 5.05 -17.16
N THR A 153 -16.66 5.96 -16.25
CA THR A 153 -17.28 6.03 -14.92
C THR A 153 -18.58 6.81 -14.97
N LYS A 154 -19.70 6.17 -14.62
CA LYS A 154 -21.02 6.81 -14.65
C LYS A 154 -21.29 7.61 -13.35
N PRO A 155 -22.07 8.70 -13.40
CA PRO A 155 -22.54 9.37 -12.18
C PRO A 155 -23.24 8.41 -11.22
N GLY A 156 -22.94 8.52 -9.92
CA GLY A 156 -23.48 7.64 -8.88
C GLY A 156 -22.90 6.23 -8.82
N GLN A 157 -22.12 5.80 -9.83
CA GLN A 157 -21.45 4.51 -9.79
C GLN A 157 -20.39 4.49 -8.68
N LYS A 158 -20.29 3.39 -7.95
CA LYS A 158 -19.18 3.10 -7.03
C LYS A 158 -18.29 2.02 -7.66
N LEU A 159 -16.97 2.18 -7.52
CA LEU A 159 -15.95 1.38 -8.17
C LEU A 159 -14.97 0.83 -7.13
N PRO A 160 -14.47 -0.41 -7.30
CA PRO A 160 -13.35 -0.91 -6.50
C PRO A 160 -12.13 0.02 -6.59
N ALA A 161 -11.29 0.01 -5.56
CA ALA A 161 -10.02 0.70 -5.57
C ALA A 161 -8.84 -0.25 -5.35
N GLU A 162 -7.72 0.01 -6.01
CA GLU A 162 -6.46 -0.69 -5.82
C GLU A 162 -5.40 0.30 -5.32
N ILE A 163 -4.80 0.05 -4.15
CA ILE A 163 -3.66 0.82 -3.66
C ILE A 163 -2.37 0.07 -4.00
N TYR A 164 -1.57 0.64 -4.89
CA TYR A 164 -0.34 0.05 -5.40
C TYR A 164 0.89 0.59 -4.65
N PHE A 165 1.63 -0.33 -4.04
CA PHE A 165 2.91 -0.06 -3.38
C PHE A 165 4.05 -0.37 -4.35
N HIS A 166 4.83 0.66 -4.68
CA HIS A 166 5.96 0.50 -5.59
C HIS A 166 7.18 -0.09 -4.87
N LYS A 167 8.11 -0.62 -5.66
CA LYS A 167 9.41 -1.10 -5.18
C LYS A 167 10.44 0.03 -5.35
N PRO A 168 11.64 -0.05 -4.76
CA PRO A 168 12.65 1.01 -4.86
C PRO A 168 13.02 1.40 -6.29
N ASN A 169 12.96 0.45 -7.22
CA ASN A 169 13.28 0.67 -8.64
C ASN A 169 12.04 1.02 -9.48
N PHE A 170 10.89 1.25 -8.86
CA PHE A 170 9.64 1.60 -9.54
C PHE A 170 9.05 2.86 -8.97
N SER A 171 8.21 3.49 -9.78
CA SER A 171 7.64 4.79 -9.47
C SER A 171 6.17 4.72 -9.15
N TYR A 172 5.74 5.56 -8.20
CA TYR A 172 4.34 5.90 -8.03
C TYR A 172 3.71 6.43 -9.33
N ALA A 173 4.49 7.09 -10.19
CA ALA A 173 4.04 7.64 -11.47
C ALA A 173 3.80 6.57 -12.54
N LYS A 174 4.39 5.38 -12.38
CA LYS A 174 4.23 4.23 -13.29
C LYS A 174 3.94 2.94 -12.50
N PRO A 175 2.73 2.78 -11.95
CA PRO A 175 2.31 1.51 -11.37
C PRO A 175 2.35 0.41 -12.44
N ARG A 176 3.11 -0.66 -12.18
CA ARG A 176 3.31 -1.74 -13.18
C ARG A 176 2.13 -2.69 -13.26
N ILE A 177 1.37 -2.80 -12.20
CA ILE A 177 0.33 -3.81 -12.06
C ILE A 177 -1.00 -3.10 -11.85
N LYS A 178 -1.99 -3.43 -12.66
CA LYS A 178 -3.41 -3.14 -12.44
C LYS A 178 -4.18 -4.43 -12.67
N LEU A 179 -4.86 -4.89 -11.64
CA LEU A 179 -5.49 -6.20 -11.65
C LEU A 179 -6.95 -6.12 -12.03
N ILE A 180 -7.64 -5.05 -11.65
CA ILE A 180 -9.04 -4.83 -11.94
C ILE A 180 -9.14 -3.71 -12.99
N ARG A 181 -9.64 -4.05 -14.19
CA ARG A 181 -9.68 -3.13 -15.33
C ARG A 181 -10.45 -1.85 -15.01
N ARG A 182 -11.56 -1.98 -14.26
CA ARG A 182 -12.47 -0.87 -13.91
C ARG A 182 -12.30 -0.32 -12.49
N SER A 183 -11.22 -0.66 -11.79
CA SER A 183 -10.92 -0.03 -10.50
C SER A 183 -10.34 1.36 -10.66
N ILE A 184 -10.44 2.17 -9.61
CA ILE A 184 -9.57 3.32 -9.42
C ILE A 184 -8.24 2.83 -8.84
N GLN A 185 -7.11 3.22 -9.42
CA GLN A 185 -5.79 2.86 -8.88
C GLN A 185 -5.15 4.08 -8.21
N LEU A 186 -4.78 3.93 -6.94
CA LEU A 186 -4.04 4.91 -6.16
C LEU A 186 -2.60 4.39 -5.98
N ALA A 187 -1.61 5.24 -6.18
CA ALA A 187 -0.21 4.89 -5.96
C ALA A 187 0.49 5.98 -5.12
N PRO A 188 0.72 5.75 -3.81
CA PRO A 188 1.55 6.63 -2.99
C PRO A 188 3.00 6.63 -3.46
N HIS A 189 3.70 7.75 -3.24
CA HIS A 189 5.15 7.82 -3.29
C HIS A 189 5.75 7.66 -1.88
N ASP A 190 6.66 6.70 -1.70
CA ASP A 190 7.45 6.57 -0.46
C ASP A 190 8.81 7.28 -0.61
N TRP A 191 8.77 8.61 -0.71
CA TRP A 191 9.96 9.44 -0.72
C TRP A 191 9.83 10.63 0.26
N PRO A 192 10.84 10.89 1.10
CA PRO A 192 12.01 10.05 1.34
C PRO A 192 11.61 8.62 1.80
N PRO A 193 12.42 7.58 1.51
CA PRO A 193 12.04 6.20 1.82
C PRO A 193 11.79 6.03 3.31
N SER A 194 10.59 5.57 3.67
CA SER A 194 10.16 5.40 5.06
C SER A 194 9.99 3.93 5.44
N GLY A 195 10.36 3.03 4.53
CA GLY A 195 10.08 1.60 4.63
C GLY A 195 8.58 1.31 4.64
N TRP A 196 7.77 2.19 4.04
CA TRP A 196 6.31 2.18 4.11
C TRP A 196 5.68 2.32 5.51
N TYR A 197 6.48 2.55 6.55
CA TYR A 197 5.99 2.74 7.92
C TYR A 197 5.89 4.23 8.25
N GLY A 198 7.02 4.93 8.24
CA GLY A 198 7.11 6.32 8.63
C GLY A 198 8.51 6.70 9.10
N PHE A 199 8.58 7.62 10.06
CA PHE A 199 9.82 8.30 10.43
C PHE A 199 9.91 8.45 11.95
N ASN A 200 11.14 8.50 12.45
CA ASN A 200 11.42 9.04 13.77
C ASN A 200 11.21 10.57 13.73
N ASP A 201 10.55 11.14 14.73
CA ASP A 201 10.33 12.60 14.80
C ASP A 201 11.62 13.41 15.05
N ALA A 202 12.71 12.75 15.46
CA ALA A 202 14.05 13.32 15.49
C ALA A 202 14.76 13.31 14.11
N ALA A 203 14.24 12.58 13.12
CA ALA A 203 14.88 12.44 11.80
C ALA A 203 14.98 13.79 11.07
N GLY A 204 16.18 14.10 10.56
CA GLY A 204 16.45 15.38 9.91
C GLY A 204 16.43 16.58 10.86
N THR A 205 16.59 16.34 12.16
CA THR A 205 16.84 17.36 13.19
C THR A 205 18.22 17.12 13.82
N LEU A 206 18.65 18.01 14.72
CA LEU A 206 19.88 17.81 15.51
C LEU A 206 19.62 17.02 16.80
N LYS A 207 18.41 16.49 17.01
CA LYS A 207 18.07 15.68 18.18
C LYS A 207 18.58 14.24 18.02
N SER A 208 18.86 13.60 19.15
CA SER A 208 19.17 12.17 19.17
C SER A 208 17.94 11.34 18.82
N TYR A 209 18.11 10.30 17.99
CA TYR A 209 17.05 9.33 17.70
C TYR A 209 16.49 8.65 18.95
N ARG A 210 17.30 8.49 20.01
CA ARG A 210 16.89 7.91 21.30
C ARG A 210 15.86 8.76 22.05
N THR A 211 15.80 10.06 21.73
CA THR A 211 14.81 10.98 22.33
C THR A 211 13.55 11.11 21.49
N GLY A 212 13.56 10.54 20.27
CA GLY A 212 12.44 10.59 19.35
C GLY A 212 11.64 9.28 19.33
N THR A 213 10.48 9.33 18.69
CA THR A 213 9.57 8.20 18.52
C THR A 213 9.35 7.92 17.04
N VAL A 214 9.48 6.66 16.63
CA VAL A 214 9.16 6.24 15.26
C VAL A 214 7.65 6.15 15.10
N SER A 215 7.03 7.04 14.34
CA SER A 215 5.59 7.00 14.10
C SER A 215 5.26 6.47 12.71
N ASN A 216 4.11 5.80 12.58
CA ASN A 216 3.60 5.27 11.30
C ASN A 216 3.05 6.37 10.35
N HIS A 217 3.77 7.48 10.23
CA HIS A 217 3.42 8.66 9.43
C HIS A 217 3.00 8.31 8.00
N THR A 218 3.71 7.40 7.34
CA THR A 218 3.42 7.03 5.95
C THR A 218 2.10 6.28 5.83
N GLN A 219 1.81 5.37 6.76
CA GLN A 219 0.52 4.68 6.77
C GLN A 219 -0.63 5.63 7.10
N LYS A 220 -0.49 6.48 8.13
CA LYS A 220 -1.48 7.51 8.48
C LYS A 220 -1.78 8.43 7.29
N ARG A 221 -0.74 8.81 6.54
CA ARG A 221 -0.86 9.62 5.32
C ARG A 221 -1.60 8.90 4.20
N ILE A 222 -1.32 7.61 3.97
CA ILE A 222 -2.09 6.79 3.01
C ILE A 222 -3.57 6.73 3.38
N MET A 223 -3.88 6.55 4.66
CA MET A 223 -5.27 6.54 5.12
C MET A 223 -5.95 7.91 4.98
N ALA A 224 -5.23 9.00 5.23
CA ALA A 224 -5.75 10.36 5.02
C ALA A 224 -6.04 10.64 3.53
N PHE A 225 -5.12 10.26 2.63
CA PHE A 225 -5.35 10.40 1.19
C PHE A 225 -6.51 9.50 0.72
N LEU A 226 -6.59 8.26 1.20
CA LEU A 226 -7.67 7.34 0.88
C LEU A 226 -9.04 7.91 1.29
N THR A 227 -9.13 8.48 2.49
CA THR A 227 -10.36 9.12 2.99
C THR A 227 -10.79 10.26 2.06
N TRP A 228 -9.86 11.14 1.69
CA TRP A 228 -10.13 12.18 0.68
C TRP A 228 -10.56 11.58 -0.67
N ALA A 229 -9.91 10.51 -1.12
CA ALA A 229 -10.23 9.86 -2.38
C ALA A 229 -11.62 9.22 -2.37
N GLU A 230 -12.06 8.64 -1.25
CA GLU A 230 -13.41 8.09 -1.07
C GLU A 230 -14.49 9.19 -1.18
N GLU A 231 -14.18 10.40 -0.72
CA GLU A 231 -15.07 11.55 -0.83
C GLU A 231 -15.11 12.18 -2.23
N LYS A 232 -13.95 12.23 -2.91
CA LYS A 232 -13.80 12.95 -4.19
C LYS A 232 -13.92 12.06 -5.43
N LEU A 233 -13.72 10.76 -5.27
CA LEU A 233 -13.76 9.79 -6.35
C LEU A 233 -14.87 8.78 -6.08
N PRO A 234 -15.39 8.11 -7.13
CA PRO A 234 -16.43 7.10 -6.99
C PRO A 234 -15.89 5.77 -6.41
N ILE A 235 -15.14 5.81 -5.31
CA ILE A 235 -14.61 4.62 -4.65
C ILE A 235 -15.72 3.96 -3.82
N ASP A 236 -15.83 2.65 -3.96
CA ASP A 236 -16.56 1.75 -3.06
C ASP A 236 -15.66 1.44 -1.86
N PRO A 237 -15.98 1.95 -0.65
CA PRO A 237 -15.12 1.79 0.52
C PRO A 237 -15.02 0.33 1.00
N GLN A 238 -15.96 -0.53 0.58
CA GLN A 238 -15.95 -1.95 0.93
C GLN A 238 -15.08 -2.79 -0.02
N ARG A 239 -14.69 -2.26 -1.18
CA ARG A 239 -13.92 -2.96 -2.22
C ARG A 239 -12.56 -2.33 -2.48
N ILE A 240 -11.82 -2.09 -1.40
CA ILE A 240 -10.45 -1.56 -1.46
C ILE A 240 -9.48 -2.73 -1.33
N VAL A 241 -8.57 -2.84 -2.30
CA VAL A 241 -7.59 -3.91 -2.40
C VAL A 241 -6.19 -3.33 -2.29
N LEU A 242 -5.33 -3.99 -1.52
CA LEU A 242 -3.91 -3.64 -1.47
C LEU A 242 -3.10 -4.49 -2.43
N LEU A 243 -2.11 -3.89 -3.07
CA LEU A 243 -1.23 -4.56 -4.02
C LEU A 243 0.21 -4.12 -3.83
N GLY A 244 1.12 -5.06 -3.67
CA GLY A 244 2.56 -4.78 -3.65
C GLY A 244 3.35 -5.80 -2.84
N SER A 245 4.22 -5.30 -1.97
CA SER A 245 5.14 -6.09 -1.15
C SER A 245 4.93 -5.81 0.35
N ASP A 246 6.01 -5.74 1.13
CA ASP A 246 6.04 -5.53 2.57
C ASP A 246 5.16 -4.33 3.01
N GLY A 247 5.16 -3.23 2.24
CA GLY A 247 4.35 -2.05 2.56
C GLY A 247 2.84 -2.29 2.49
N ALA A 248 2.38 -3.08 1.52
CA ALA A 248 0.97 -3.47 1.40
C ALA A 248 0.56 -4.38 2.57
N ALA A 249 1.41 -5.37 2.89
CA ALA A 249 1.17 -6.25 4.03
C ALA A 249 1.11 -5.47 5.35
N MET A 250 2.07 -4.59 5.59
CA MET A 250 2.15 -3.80 6.81
C MET A 250 0.97 -2.83 6.95
N LEU A 251 0.48 -2.22 5.86
CA LEU A 251 -0.70 -1.36 5.93
C LEU A 251 -1.94 -2.18 6.31
N ALA A 252 -2.14 -3.37 5.72
CA ALA A 252 -3.25 -4.23 6.08
C ALA A 252 -3.19 -4.74 7.52
N LEU A 253 -2.00 -4.99 8.07
CA LEU A 253 -1.85 -5.36 9.49
C LEU A 253 -2.19 -4.19 10.43
N SER A 254 -1.92 -2.95 10.01
CA SER A 254 -2.22 -1.75 10.80
C SER A 254 -3.67 -1.28 10.70
N TYR A 255 -4.34 -1.53 9.56
CA TYR A 255 -5.73 -1.09 9.27
C TYR A 255 -6.56 -2.22 8.64
N PRO A 256 -6.75 -3.35 9.32
CA PRO A 256 -7.25 -4.58 8.71
C PRO A 256 -8.72 -4.54 8.31
N ASP A 257 -9.51 -3.64 8.89
CA ASP A 257 -10.92 -3.40 8.61
C ASP A 257 -11.16 -2.60 7.32
N ARG A 258 -10.11 -1.98 6.76
CA ARG A 258 -10.21 -1.09 5.59
C ARG A 258 -10.13 -1.80 4.24
N PHE A 259 -9.72 -3.07 4.21
CA PHE A 259 -9.37 -3.75 2.98
C PHE A 259 -10.15 -5.04 2.78
N ALA A 260 -10.64 -5.25 1.56
CA ALA A 260 -11.28 -6.49 1.15
C ALA A 260 -10.28 -7.65 1.20
N TYR A 261 -9.14 -7.48 0.53
CA TYR A 261 -8.03 -8.44 0.51
C TYR A 261 -6.71 -7.77 0.11
N VAL A 262 -5.61 -8.49 0.29
CA VAL A 262 -4.24 -8.04 0.05
C VAL A 262 -3.56 -8.99 -0.92
N LEU A 263 -2.96 -8.43 -1.97
CA LEU A 263 -2.24 -9.18 -2.98
C LEU A 263 -0.75 -8.86 -2.89
N ILE A 264 0.04 -9.82 -2.43
CA ILE A 264 1.49 -9.68 -2.31
C ILE A 264 2.14 -10.31 -3.52
N ASP A 265 2.74 -9.48 -4.40
CA ASP A 265 3.39 -9.97 -5.62
C ASP A 265 4.77 -10.60 -5.34
N ARG A 266 5.39 -10.18 -4.25
CA ARG A 266 6.67 -10.64 -3.68
C ARG A 266 6.90 -9.89 -2.36
N PHE A 267 7.43 -10.54 -1.34
CA PHE A 267 8.03 -9.84 -0.20
C PHE A 267 9.47 -9.43 -0.50
N GLU A 268 9.80 -8.18 -0.29
CA GLU A 268 11.16 -7.65 -0.52
C GLU A 268 12.08 -8.00 0.65
N ASN A 269 11.53 -8.11 1.87
CA ASN A 269 12.27 -8.38 3.10
C ASN A 269 13.31 -7.30 3.40
N GLU A 270 12.99 -6.05 3.10
CA GLU A 270 13.98 -4.97 3.12
C GLU A 270 14.56 -4.79 4.53
N VAL A 271 13.72 -4.91 5.56
CA VAL A 271 14.13 -4.78 6.96
C VAL A 271 14.93 -5.97 7.49
N LEU A 272 14.91 -7.09 6.77
CA LEU A 272 15.71 -8.29 7.06
C LEU A 272 16.98 -8.36 6.23
N ALA A 273 17.22 -7.41 5.33
CA ALA A 273 18.40 -7.40 4.48
C ALA A 273 19.65 -6.99 5.27
N ASN A 274 20.82 -7.49 4.86
CA ASN A 274 22.09 -7.19 5.55
C ASN A 274 22.42 -5.69 5.53
N ASP A 275 21.95 -4.97 4.50
CA ASP A 275 22.13 -3.54 4.31
C ASP A 275 20.95 -2.70 4.83
N ALA A 276 19.95 -3.32 5.48
CA ALA A 276 18.77 -2.63 6.01
C ALA A 276 19.16 -1.46 6.93
N SER A 277 20.20 -1.65 7.75
CA SER A 277 20.76 -0.62 8.64
C SER A 277 21.14 0.65 7.90
N ALA A 278 21.89 0.53 6.80
CA ALA A 278 22.34 1.67 6.01
C ALA A 278 21.15 2.42 5.39
N ARG A 279 20.09 1.69 5.01
CA ARG A 279 18.92 2.26 4.37
C ARG A 279 17.95 2.94 5.34
N PHE A 280 17.65 2.32 6.48
CA PHE A 280 16.59 2.79 7.37
C PHE A 280 17.08 3.54 8.61
N SER A 281 18.34 3.36 9.04
CA SER A 281 18.86 4.14 10.18
C SER A 281 18.81 5.66 9.99
N PRO A 282 18.96 6.23 8.76
CA PRO A 282 18.77 7.67 8.55
C PRO A 282 17.35 8.19 8.76
N VAL A 283 16.34 7.33 8.83
CA VAL A 283 14.92 7.72 9.00
C VAL A 283 14.30 7.20 10.29
N TRP A 284 14.76 6.05 10.79
CA TRP A 284 14.26 5.43 12.02
C TRP A 284 15.22 5.57 13.20
N GLY A 285 16.52 5.80 12.93
CA GLY A 285 17.60 5.59 13.88
C GLY A 285 18.12 4.16 13.86
N PRO A 286 19.29 3.90 14.49
CA PRO A 286 19.88 2.57 14.53
C PRO A 286 18.93 1.55 15.15
N ARG A 287 19.02 0.28 14.73
CA ARG A 287 18.26 -0.80 15.33
C ARG A 287 18.68 -0.95 16.80
N SER A 288 17.78 -0.60 17.72
CA SER A 288 18.07 -0.53 19.15
C SER A 288 16.77 -0.73 19.98
N PRO A 289 16.84 -1.35 21.17
CA PRO A 289 15.70 -1.45 22.08
C PRO A 289 15.29 -0.09 22.68
N GLU A 290 16.18 0.92 22.64
CA GLU A 290 15.90 2.26 23.17
C GLU A 290 15.12 3.14 22.19
N ILE A 291 15.18 2.85 20.89
CA ILE A 291 14.43 3.58 19.88
C ILE A 291 13.13 2.83 19.65
N LYS A 292 12.03 3.47 20.04
CA LYS A 292 10.70 2.87 20.06
C LYS A 292 9.75 3.56 19.10
N ASP A 293 8.73 2.83 18.70
CA ASP A 293 7.59 3.42 18.00
C ASP A 293 6.49 3.90 18.95
N ASP A 294 5.40 4.42 18.38
CA ASP A 294 4.22 4.90 19.13
C ASP A 294 3.48 3.80 19.92
N ARG A 295 3.85 2.52 19.74
CA ARG A 295 3.34 1.37 20.50
C ARG A 295 4.39 0.77 21.44
N GLY A 296 5.53 1.44 21.64
CA GLY A 296 6.60 1.01 22.53
C GLY A 296 7.47 -0.14 22.01
N ARG A 297 7.34 -0.52 20.73
CA ARG A 297 8.11 -1.58 20.09
C ARG A 297 9.51 -1.07 19.74
N GLY A 298 10.55 -1.78 20.18
CA GLY A 298 11.94 -1.47 19.87
C GLY A 298 12.49 -2.27 18.68
N GLU A 299 13.78 -2.13 18.40
CA GLU A 299 14.53 -3.00 17.47
C GLU A 299 13.91 -3.20 16.08
N TRP A 300 13.17 -2.18 15.62
CA TRP A 300 12.42 -2.18 14.37
C TRP A 300 11.29 -3.22 14.28
N SER A 301 10.83 -3.76 15.42
CA SER A 301 9.70 -4.71 15.49
C SER A 301 8.41 -4.18 14.86
N TRP A 302 8.26 -2.87 14.68
CA TRP A 302 7.15 -2.26 13.94
C TRP A 302 7.11 -2.59 12.45
N ALA A 303 8.22 -3.04 11.87
CA ALA A 303 8.32 -3.46 10.47
C ALA A 303 8.51 -4.98 10.30
N MET A 304 8.52 -5.74 11.40
CA MET A 304 8.68 -7.19 11.42
C MET A 304 7.31 -7.86 11.25
N LEU A 305 6.91 -8.14 10.00
CA LEU A 305 5.55 -8.57 9.66
C LEU A 305 5.04 -9.78 10.46
N ASP A 306 5.89 -10.75 10.77
CA ASP A 306 5.50 -11.92 11.57
C ASP A 306 5.26 -11.58 13.04
N GLU A 307 6.05 -10.66 13.61
CA GLU A 307 5.84 -10.13 14.96
C GLU A 307 4.54 -9.31 15.03
N LEU A 308 4.23 -8.55 13.98
CA LEU A 308 2.97 -7.81 13.86
C LEU A 308 1.75 -8.74 13.90
N VAL A 309 1.81 -9.86 13.17
CA VAL A 309 0.74 -10.88 13.19
C VAL A 309 0.61 -11.49 14.58
N LYS A 310 1.73 -11.90 15.19
CA LYS A 310 1.76 -12.51 16.54
C LYS A 310 1.23 -11.57 17.62
N ALA A 311 1.48 -10.27 17.49
CA ALA A 311 1.03 -9.25 18.44
C ALA A 311 -0.47 -8.95 18.36
N SER A 312 -1.20 -9.49 17.37
CA SER A 312 -2.63 -9.22 17.15
C SER A 312 -3.43 -10.49 16.81
N PRO A 313 -3.41 -11.51 17.70
CA PRO A 313 -4.04 -12.82 17.43
C PRO A 313 -5.57 -12.73 17.28
N ASP A 314 -6.20 -11.75 17.93
CA ASP A 314 -7.67 -11.58 17.94
C ASP A 314 -8.19 -10.63 16.87
N VAL A 315 -7.29 -9.96 16.13
CA VAL A 315 -7.70 -9.01 15.09
C VAL A 315 -8.00 -9.72 13.78
N ASP A 316 -9.21 -9.58 13.25
CA ASP A 316 -9.57 -10.15 11.96
C ASP A 316 -8.83 -9.47 10.81
N LEU A 317 -8.01 -10.23 10.08
CA LEU A 317 -7.23 -9.74 8.95
C LEU A 317 -7.95 -9.97 7.62
N PRO A 318 -7.67 -9.15 6.58
CA PRO A 318 -8.07 -9.46 5.21
C PRO A 318 -7.48 -10.77 4.71
N LEU A 319 -8.05 -11.30 3.62
CA LEU A 319 -7.40 -12.38 2.87
C LEU A 319 -6.04 -11.89 2.37
N PHE A 320 -4.96 -12.54 2.79
CA PHE A 320 -3.65 -12.39 2.18
C PHE A 320 -3.49 -13.42 1.06
N VAL A 321 -3.24 -12.95 -0.16
CA VAL A 321 -2.87 -13.79 -1.30
C VAL A 321 -1.42 -13.47 -1.66
N CYS A 322 -0.53 -14.41 -1.40
CA CYS A 322 0.91 -14.19 -1.46
C CYS A 322 1.53 -15.01 -2.58
N ARG A 323 2.25 -14.31 -3.45
CA ARG A 323 3.18 -14.93 -4.40
C ARG A 323 4.58 -14.90 -3.80
N GLY A 324 5.21 -16.07 -3.71
CA GLY A 324 6.57 -16.23 -3.21
C GLY A 324 7.52 -16.81 -4.25
N TYR A 325 8.79 -16.92 -3.88
CA TYR A 325 9.77 -17.63 -4.70
C TYR A 325 10.08 -19.00 -4.09
N SER A 326 10.08 -20.01 -4.96
CA SER A 326 10.61 -21.36 -4.77
C SER A 326 12.14 -21.34 -4.52
N TRP A 327 12.59 -20.85 -3.38
CA TRP A 327 13.92 -21.20 -2.89
C TRP A 327 13.67 -21.93 -1.58
N ALA A 328 14.13 -23.18 -1.51
CA ALA A 328 13.90 -24.16 -0.44
C ALA A 328 14.16 -23.60 0.99
N PRO A 329 13.94 -24.34 2.10
CA PRO A 329 13.83 -23.82 3.48
C PRO A 329 15.08 -23.15 4.07
N PHE A 330 16.14 -22.97 3.29
CA PHE A 330 17.45 -22.48 3.70
C PHE A 330 17.54 -20.95 3.87
N VAL A 331 16.49 -20.18 3.55
CA VAL A 331 16.50 -18.72 3.72
C VAL A 331 15.32 -18.24 4.57
N LYS A 332 15.58 -17.94 5.86
CA LYS A 332 14.60 -17.44 6.85
C LYS A 332 14.17 -15.98 6.60
N ARG A 333 13.48 -15.73 5.49
CA ARG A 333 12.84 -14.43 5.14
C ARG A 333 11.32 -14.53 5.31
N PHE A 334 10.56 -13.45 5.07
CA PHE A 334 9.09 -13.46 5.25
C PHE A 334 8.39 -14.49 4.37
N ALA A 335 8.86 -14.73 3.13
CA ALA A 335 8.17 -15.55 2.13
C ALA A 335 9.10 -16.29 1.15
N ARG A 336 10.15 -16.93 1.68
CA ARG A 336 10.97 -17.89 0.93
C ARG A 336 10.72 -19.28 1.53
N GLY A 337 10.16 -20.19 0.76
CA GLY A 337 9.62 -21.45 1.29
C GLY A 337 8.51 -21.19 2.33
N TYR A 338 8.53 -21.98 3.40
CA TYR A 338 7.82 -21.77 4.67
C TYR A 338 8.38 -20.56 5.42
N GLY A 339 8.10 -19.36 4.92
CA GLY A 339 8.61 -18.12 5.50
C GLY A 339 7.95 -17.80 6.85
N ARG A 340 8.67 -17.06 7.72
CA ARG A 340 8.21 -16.71 9.07
C ARG A 340 6.85 -15.99 9.12
N PHE A 341 6.50 -15.27 8.06
CA PHE A 341 5.21 -14.58 7.97
C PHE A 341 4.07 -15.57 7.76
N TYR A 342 4.26 -16.57 6.89
CA TYR A 342 3.28 -17.64 6.67
C TYR A 342 3.06 -18.46 7.93
N GLU A 343 4.15 -18.84 8.62
CA GLU A 343 4.08 -19.51 9.93
C GLU A 343 3.25 -18.72 10.93
N ALA A 344 3.52 -17.41 11.07
CA ALA A 344 2.78 -16.56 12.00
C ALA A 344 1.29 -16.45 11.63
N MET A 345 0.97 -16.32 10.34
CA MET A 345 -0.41 -16.26 9.86
C MET A 345 -1.16 -17.57 10.11
N LEU A 346 -0.55 -18.72 9.83
CA LEU A 346 -1.16 -20.03 10.05
C LEU A 346 -1.33 -20.34 11.53
N ALA A 347 -0.31 -20.07 12.35
CA ALA A 347 -0.37 -20.26 13.80
C ALA A 347 -1.47 -19.38 14.44
N ALA A 348 -1.61 -18.14 13.97
CA ALA A 348 -2.67 -17.23 14.40
C ALA A 348 -4.01 -17.45 13.67
N ARG A 349 -4.13 -18.52 12.87
CA ARG A 349 -5.33 -18.89 12.08
C ARG A 349 -5.88 -17.70 11.30
N LYS A 350 -5.03 -17.02 10.54
CA LYS A 350 -5.38 -15.86 9.72
C LYS A 350 -5.64 -16.26 8.27
N PRO A 351 -6.51 -15.55 7.54
CA PRO A 351 -6.79 -15.86 6.14
C PRO A 351 -5.56 -15.71 5.24
N LEU A 352 -5.06 -16.83 4.70
CA LEU A 352 -3.86 -16.88 3.87
C LEU A 352 -4.05 -17.87 2.72
N VAL A 353 -3.72 -17.43 1.52
CA VAL A 353 -3.40 -18.27 0.36
C VAL A 353 -2.00 -17.88 -0.09
N ALA A 354 -1.10 -18.84 -0.24
CA ALA A 354 0.24 -18.56 -0.73
C ALA A 354 0.69 -19.57 -1.78
N ASP A 355 1.39 -19.11 -2.79
CA ASP A 355 1.96 -19.94 -3.86
C ASP A 355 3.39 -19.49 -4.13
N TRP A 356 4.32 -20.40 -3.98
CA TRP A 356 5.72 -20.23 -4.31
C TRP A 356 6.26 -21.41 -5.14
N THR A 357 5.42 -22.07 -5.95
CA THR A 357 5.80 -23.12 -6.91
C THR A 357 6.88 -22.67 -7.91
N TRP A 358 7.55 -23.63 -8.55
CA TRP A 358 8.57 -23.37 -9.57
C TRP A 358 7.97 -22.52 -10.72
N ALA A 359 8.74 -21.59 -11.29
CA ALA A 359 8.28 -20.42 -12.08
C ALA A 359 7.67 -19.26 -11.26
N SER A 360 8.02 -19.20 -9.97
CA SER A 360 7.73 -18.11 -9.02
C SER A 360 6.27 -17.95 -8.63
N GLY A 361 5.52 -19.06 -8.53
CA GLY A 361 4.12 -19.09 -8.13
C GLY A 361 3.19 -18.25 -9.01
N LYS A 362 1.91 -18.60 -9.04
CA LYS A 362 0.87 -17.75 -9.62
C LYS A 362 0.23 -16.95 -8.51
N LEU A 363 0.34 -15.62 -8.59
CA LEU A 363 -0.56 -14.77 -7.82
C LEU A 363 -1.99 -15.09 -8.28
N VAL A 364 -2.81 -15.65 -7.39
CA VAL A 364 -4.24 -15.87 -7.66
C VAL A 364 -4.91 -14.51 -7.73
N ARG A 365 -5.16 -14.04 -8.95
CA ARG A 365 -5.71 -12.71 -9.21
C ARG A 365 -7.24 -12.76 -9.18
N PRO A 366 -7.89 -11.65 -8.81
CA PRO A 366 -9.31 -11.49 -9.11
C PRO A 366 -9.53 -11.54 -10.62
N ASP A 367 -10.76 -11.83 -11.02
CA ASP A 367 -11.18 -11.66 -12.39
C ASP A 367 -10.98 -10.19 -12.81
N LYS A 368 -10.31 -9.99 -13.94
CA LYS A 368 -9.87 -8.66 -14.38
C LYS A 368 -11.03 -7.72 -14.69
N TYR A 369 -12.21 -8.24 -15.03
CA TYR A 369 -13.33 -7.44 -15.50
C TYR A 369 -14.33 -7.13 -14.38
N THR A 370 -14.61 -8.13 -13.54
CA THR A 370 -15.57 -8.06 -12.44
C THR A 370 -14.93 -7.68 -11.11
N GLY A 371 -13.63 -7.90 -10.95
CA GLY A 371 -12.92 -7.74 -9.67
C GLY A 371 -13.21 -8.86 -8.67
N ARG A 372 -14.03 -9.87 -9.03
CA ARG A 372 -14.38 -10.97 -8.14
C ARG A 372 -13.20 -11.92 -7.93
N TRP A 373 -12.95 -12.30 -6.69
CA TRP A 373 -11.94 -13.26 -6.33
C TRP A 373 -12.50 -14.67 -6.47
N ARG A 374 -12.03 -15.45 -7.46
CA ARG A 374 -12.53 -16.81 -7.76
C ARG A 374 -14.07 -16.88 -7.85
N GLY A 375 -14.70 -15.85 -8.41
CA GLY A 375 -16.16 -15.75 -8.55
C GLY A 375 -16.88 -15.13 -7.34
N LEU A 376 -16.22 -15.02 -6.19
CA LEU A 376 -16.72 -14.40 -4.97
C LEU A 376 -16.48 -12.87 -4.97
N ASP A 377 -17.49 -12.13 -4.55
CA ASP A 377 -17.38 -10.69 -4.32
C ASP A 377 -16.86 -10.44 -2.90
N LEU A 378 -15.53 -10.38 -2.76
CA LEU A 378 -14.89 -10.09 -1.48
C LEU A 378 -14.95 -8.60 -1.18
N THR A 379 -15.51 -8.28 -0.02
CA THR A 379 -15.57 -6.95 0.58
C THR A 379 -14.79 -6.92 1.90
N SER A 380 -14.56 -5.75 2.48
CA SER A 380 -13.95 -5.62 3.82
C SER A 380 -14.78 -6.30 4.92
N THR A 381 -16.07 -6.52 4.68
CA THR A 381 -17.02 -7.15 5.61
C THR A 381 -17.39 -8.59 5.23
N THR A 382 -16.96 -9.09 4.06
CA THR A 382 -17.26 -10.48 3.67
C THR A 382 -16.53 -11.43 4.61
N PRO A 383 -17.21 -12.42 5.21
CA PRO A 383 -16.53 -13.45 5.99
C PRO A 383 -15.51 -14.21 5.13
N VAL A 384 -14.36 -14.51 5.73
CA VAL A 384 -13.26 -15.22 5.04
C VAL A 384 -12.82 -16.40 5.89
N PRO A 385 -12.73 -17.62 5.35
CA PRO A 385 -12.17 -18.74 6.09
C PRO A 385 -10.65 -18.57 6.23
N ALA A 386 -10.14 -18.84 7.42
CA ALA A 386 -8.73 -19.11 7.65
C ALA A 386 -8.53 -20.62 7.74
N PHE A 387 -7.75 -21.17 6.81
CA PHE A 387 -7.37 -22.57 6.81
C PHE A 387 -5.98 -22.75 7.40
N SER A 388 -5.80 -23.77 8.24
CA SER A 388 -4.51 -24.19 8.79
C SER A 388 -4.41 -25.72 8.80
N ASN A 389 -3.19 -26.25 8.97
CA ASN A 389 -2.95 -27.70 9.01
C ASN A 389 -3.55 -28.44 7.80
N CYS A 390 -3.52 -27.82 6.62
CA CYS A 390 -4.05 -28.40 5.41
C CYS A 390 -3.12 -29.51 4.90
N SER A 391 -3.61 -30.75 4.81
CA SER A 391 -2.81 -31.90 4.36
C SER A 391 -2.41 -31.83 2.88
N ALA A 392 -3.03 -30.93 2.13
CA ALA A 392 -2.67 -30.65 0.75
C ALA A 392 -1.59 -29.57 0.61
N ASP A 393 -1.26 -28.85 1.69
CA ASP A 393 -0.13 -27.91 1.70
C ASP A 393 1.17 -28.63 1.41
N ASN A 394 2.07 -27.92 0.73
CA ASN A 394 3.34 -28.49 0.32
C ASN A 394 4.42 -27.42 0.46
N ASN A 395 5.57 -27.81 0.98
CA ASN A 395 6.73 -26.92 1.18
C ASN A 395 7.94 -27.35 0.33
N LYS A 396 7.75 -28.29 -0.59
CA LYS A 396 8.80 -28.65 -1.55
C LYS A 396 9.07 -27.48 -2.48
N GLU A 397 10.34 -27.28 -2.81
CA GLU A 397 10.79 -26.20 -3.69
C GLU A 397 9.93 -26.12 -4.97
N GLY A 398 9.73 -27.23 -5.67
CA GLY A 398 8.97 -27.24 -6.93
C GLY A 398 7.45 -26.98 -6.83
N ASP A 399 6.83 -27.18 -5.66
CA ASP A 399 5.38 -27.25 -5.50
C ASP A 399 4.91 -26.59 -4.18
N GLY A 400 5.61 -25.54 -3.79
CA GLY A 400 5.37 -24.85 -2.54
C GLY A 400 4.07 -24.04 -2.53
N GLN A 401 3.14 -24.35 -1.62
CA GLN A 401 1.86 -23.66 -1.51
C GLN A 401 1.22 -23.80 -0.11
N HIS A 402 0.40 -22.80 0.24
CA HIS A 402 -0.56 -22.84 1.34
C HIS A 402 -1.97 -22.56 0.86
N ASN A 403 -2.91 -23.44 1.20
CA ASN A 403 -4.35 -23.29 0.99
C ASN A 403 -4.76 -22.99 -0.47
N LEU A 404 -3.88 -23.26 -1.44
CA LEU A 404 -4.10 -22.91 -2.85
C LEU A 404 -5.18 -23.79 -3.49
N LEU A 405 -5.22 -25.06 -3.08
CA LEU A 405 -6.08 -26.10 -3.64
C LEU A 405 -7.51 -26.09 -3.08
N VAL A 406 -7.73 -25.37 -1.98
CA VAL A 406 -9.06 -25.16 -1.41
C VAL A 406 -9.62 -23.84 -1.96
N THR A 407 -10.84 -23.91 -2.48
CA THR A 407 -11.64 -22.76 -2.90
C THR A 407 -12.92 -22.71 -2.08
N TRP A 408 -13.48 -21.51 -1.94
CA TRP A 408 -14.75 -21.35 -1.24
C TRP A 408 -15.64 -20.32 -1.92
N ASP A 409 -16.94 -20.51 -1.74
CA ASP A 409 -18.03 -19.67 -2.20
C ASP A 409 -19.26 -19.91 -1.28
N GLY A 410 -20.44 -19.48 -1.72
CA GLY A 410 -21.70 -19.73 -0.99
C GLY A 410 -21.74 -19.18 0.44
N VAL A 411 -20.89 -18.20 0.79
CA VAL A 411 -20.74 -17.71 2.16
C VAL A 411 -22.03 -17.05 2.65
N LYS A 412 -22.59 -17.58 3.73
CA LYS A 412 -23.73 -17.01 4.47
C LYS A 412 -23.34 -16.83 5.93
N ASP A 413 -23.53 -15.62 6.42
CA ASP A 413 -23.29 -15.23 7.81
C ASP A 413 -24.60 -14.67 8.36
N GLU A 414 -25.35 -15.53 9.02
CA GLU A 414 -26.69 -15.28 9.54
C GLU A 414 -26.65 -15.28 11.09
N PRO A 415 -27.61 -14.66 11.78
CA PRO A 415 -27.55 -14.58 13.25
C PRO A 415 -27.49 -15.94 13.95
N ASP A 416 -28.09 -16.98 13.38
CA ASP A 416 -28.21 -18.33 13.91
C ASP A 416 -27.17 -19.31 13.35
N GLY A 417 -26.42 -18.94 12.32
CA GLY A 417 -25.43 -19.84 11.71
C GLY A 417 -24.50 -19.21 10.69
N PHE A 418 -23.42 -19.93 10.43
CA PHE A 418 -22.48 -19.65 9.34
C PHE A 418 -22.44 -20.84 8.39
N THR A 419 -22.63 -20.59 7.09
CA THR A 419 -22.52 -21.61 6.04
C THR A 419 -21.49 -21.18 5.01
N ILE A 420 -20.71 -22.13 4.51
CA ILE A 420 -19.73 -21.93 3.45
C ILE A 420 -19.66 -23.17 2.57
N GLU A 421 -19.55 -22.96 1.26
CA GLU A 421 -19.32 -24.04 0.29
C GLU A 421 -17.81 -24.16 0.05
N LEU A 422 -17.28 -25.38 0.18
CA LEU A 422 -15.86 -25.66 0.02
C LEU A 422 -15.67 -26.64 -1.14
N THR A 423 -14.73 -26.33 -2.02
CA THR A 423 -14.27 -27.24 -3.07
C THR A 423 -12.76 -27.40 -2.95
N SER A 424 -12.26 -28.63 -3.09
CA SER A 424 -10.83 -28.93 -3.09
C SER A 424 -10.48 -29.72 -4.35
N ALA A 425 -9.35 -29.39 -4.97
CA ALA A 425 -8.87 -30.11 -6.15
C ALA A 425 -8.37 -31.54 -5.84
N ARG A 426 -8.18 -31.86 -4.56
CA ARG A 426 -7.70 -33.14 -4.03
C ARG A 426 -8.31 -33.38 -2.65
N ASP A 427 -8.36 -34.63 -2.22
CA ASP A 427 -8.71 -34.97 -0.85
C ASP A 427 -7.73 -34.30 0.12
N ALA A 428 -8.28 -33.56 1.07
CA ALA A 428 -7.50 -32.78 2.02
C ALA A 428 -8.23 -32.71 3.37
N THR A 429 -7.47 -32.78 4.45
CA THR A 429 -7.92 -32.42 5.80
C THR A 429 -7.37 -31.05 6.15
N PHE A 430 -8.12 -30.21 6.86
CA PHE A 430 -7.67 -28.91 7.32
C PHE A 430 -8.45 -28.49 8.56
N ASP A 431 -7.86 -27.60 9.35
CA ASP A 431 -8.60 -26.81 10.34
C ASP A 431 -9.17 -25.57 9.65
N MET A 432 -10.41 -25.21 9.96
CA MET A 432 -11.05 -24.00 9.45
C MET A 432 -11.51 -23.11 10.59
N MET A 433 -11.22 -21.81 10.48
CA MET A 433 -11.75 -20.78 11.36
C MET A 433 -12.42 -19.67 10.52
N PRO A 434 -13.75 -19.48 10.61
CA PRO A 434 -14.39 -18.33 10.00
C PRO A 434 -13.87 -17.03 10.62
N ARG A 435 -13.51 -16.06 9.79
CA ARG A 435 -13.09 -14.71 10.21
C ARG A 435 -14.04 -13.66 9.64
N ARG A 436 -14.12 -12.49 10.28
CA ARG A 436 -14.95 -11.35 9.87
C ARG A 436 -16.46 -11.62 9.92
N LEU A 437 -16.90 -12.47 10.84
CA LEU A 437 -18.34 -12.70 11.07
C LEU A 437 -19.02 -11.42 11.59
N GLN A 438 -19.96 -10.91 10.81
CA GLN A 438 -20.77 -9.74 11.13
C GLN A 438 -22.02 -10.11 11.92
N ASN A 439 -22.65 -11.25 11.61
CA ASN A 439 -23.96 -11.62 12.16
C ASN A 439 -23.89 -12.81 13.11
N PHE A 440 -23.19 -13.89 12.73
CA PHE A 440 -23.03 -15.07 13.56
C PHE A 440 -22.04 -14.80 14.69
N LYS A 441 -22.55 -14.51 15.88
CA LYS A 441 -21.71 -14.19 17.05
C LYS A 441 -21.47 -15.44 17.90
N VAL A 442 -20.20 -15.79 18.09
CA VAL A 442 -19.76 -16.92 18.90
C VAL A 442 -19.03 -16.40 20.14
N SER A 443 -19.36 -16.94 21.31
CA SER A 443 -18.67 -16.63 22.56
C SER A 443 -17.50 -17.59 22.81
N PRO A 444 -16.41 -17.16 23.47
CA PRO A 444 -15.33 -18.06 23.87
C PRO A 444 -15.86 -19.27 24.68
N GLY A 445 -15.44 -20.48 24.29
CA GLY A 445 -15.87 -21.73 24.93
C GLY A 445 -17.27 -22.24 24.54
N GLN A 446 -18.02 -21.50 23.71
CA GLN A 446 -19.31 -21.96 23.20
C GLN A 446 -19.14 -23.22 22.37
N LYS A 447 -19.91 -24.26 22.70
CA LYS A 447 -19.98 -25.48 21.88
C LYS A 447 -20.93 -25.23 20.72
N LEU A 448 -20.41 -25.36 19.50
CA LEU A 448 -21.18 -25.24 18.27
C LEU A 448 -21.49 -26.62 17.70
N ARG A 449 -22.68 -26.78 17.13
CA ARG A 449 -22.98 -27.89 16.25
C ARG A 449 -22.52 -27.52 14.84
N TRP A 450 -21.86 -28.44 14.18
CA TRP A 450 -21.50 -28.31 12.77
C TRP A 450 -21.93 -29.57 12.01
N GLU A 451 -22.14 -29.41 10.71
CA GLU A 451 -22.46 -30.48 9.78
C GLU A 451 -21.70 -30.19 8.48
N ALA A 452 -21.18 -31.24 7.83
CA ALA A 452 -20.65 -31.15 6.48
C ALA A 452 -21.43 -32.10 5.57
N ARG A 453 -21.89 -31.60 4.43
CA ARG A 453 -22.60 -32.38 3.42
C ARG A 453 -21.80 -32.35 2.13
N ALA A 454 -21.60 -33.51 1.53
CA ALA A 454 -21.06 -33.59 0.18
C ALA A 454 -22.16 -33.21 -0.81
N GLU A 455 -21.92 -32.18 -1.60
CA GLU A 455 -22.77 -31.85 -2.74
C GLU A 455 -22.38 -32.72 -3.95
N PRO A 456 -23.34 -33.19 -4.78
CA PRO A 456 -23.03 -33.89 -6.02
C PRO A 456 -22.12 -33.04 -6.90
N THR A 457 -21.07 -33.63 -7.48
CA THR A 457 -20.14 -32.88 -8.30
C THR A 457 -20.87 -32.33 -9.54
N ARG A 458 -20.40 -31.21 -10.09
CA ARG A 458 -21.02 -30.61 -11.29
C ARG A 458 -21.01 -31.55 -12.49
N THR A 459 -20.07 -32.51 -12.52
CA THR A 459 -19.99 -33.64 -13.46
C THR A 459 -21.13 -34.64 -13.31
N ASP A 460 -21.68 -34.82 -12.10
CA ASP A 460 -22.84 -35.70 -11.85
C ASP A 460 -24.16 -35.07 -12.32
N LYS A 461 -24.17 -33.75 -12.56
CA LYS A 461 -25.35 -32.98 -12.98
C LYS A 461 -25.44 -32.77 -14.51
N GLN A 462 -24.45 -33.23 -15.29
CA GLN A 462 -24.63 -33.31 -16.74
C GLN A 462 -25.35 -34.62 -17.10
N PRO A 463 -26.48 -34.57 -17.83
CA PRO A 463 -27.08 -35.79 -18.36
C PRO A 463 -26.02 -36.52 -19.18
N LYS A 464 -25.82 -37.81 -18.92
CA LYS A 464 -25.09 -38.68 -19.85
C LYS A 464 -25.90 -38.67 -21.16
N GLY A 465 -25.46 -37.86 -22.11
CA GLY A 465 -25.99 -37.83 -23.47
C GLY A 465 -25.56 -39.05 -24.26
#